data_AF-A0A966KKW7-F1
#
_entry.id   AF-A0A966KKW7-F1
#
_cell.length_a   1.000
_cell.length_b   1.000
_cell.length_c   1.000
_cell.angle_alpha   90.00
_cell.angle_beta   90.00
_cell.angle_gamma   90.00
#
_symmetry.space_group_name_H-M   'P 1'
#
loop_
_entity.id
_entity.type
_entity.pdbx_description
1 polymer ?
#
loop_
_entity_poly.entity_id
_entity_poly.type
_entity_poly.pdbx_seq_one_letter_code
_entity_poly.pdbx_strand_id
1 'polypeptide(L)'
;MTFSFTISGLEQFFGLMLAINLVFFAIGMFKATVFLKVTERFAEKIFGEQGLKLINQVPQILMFYWVLIIIFNLSPFIVLKILQWQSGH
;
A
#
# COMPACT_ATOMS: atom_id res chain seq x y z
N MET A 1 -1.24 -10.91 24.52
CA MET A 1 -1.11 -9.49 24.15
C MET A 1 -2.52 -8.96 23.94
N THR A 2 -3.13 -8.41 25.00
CA THR A 2 -4.55 -8.03 25.03
C THR A 2 -4.65 -6.60 24.53
N PHE A 3 -5.10 -6.39 23.29
CA PHE A 3 -5.41 -5.06 22.77
C PHE A 3 -6.62 -4.52 23.54
N SER A 4 -6.39 -3.62 24.50
CA SER A 4 -7.47 -2.78 25.03
C SER A 4 -7.86 -1.79 23.93
N PHE A 5 -9.11 -1.82 23.47
CA PHE A 5 -9.68 -0.95 22.42
C PHE A 5 -9.78 0.50 22.90
N THR A 6 -8.65 1.14 23.10
CA THR A 6 -8.53 2.57 23.38
C THR A 6 -8.25 3.31 22.07
N ILE A 7 -8.64 4.59 21.98
CA ILE A 7 -8.39 5.42 20.79
C ILE A 7 -6.91 5.41 20.41
N SER A 8 -6.01 5.49 21.41
CA SER A 8 -4.56 5.42 21.21
C SER A 8 -4.09 4.07 20.65
N GLY A 9 -4.72 2.96 21.04
CA GLY A 9 -4.41 1.63 20.51
C GLY A 9 -4.83 1.47 19.05
N LEU A 10 -6.00 2.01 18.69
CA LEU A 10 -6.47 2.04 17.29
C LEU A 10 -5.59 2.93 16.42
N GLU A 11 -5.19 4.09 16.93
CA GLU A 11 -4.30 5.02 16.25
C GLU A 11 -2.95 4.37 15.93
N GLN A 12 -2.32 3.70 16.91
CA GLN A 12 -1.08 2.95 16.68
C GLN A 12 -1.26 1.82 15.66
N PHE A 13 -2.37 1.08 15.73
CA PHE A 13 -2.65 0.01 14.79
C PHE A 13 -2.78 0.51 13.34
N PHE A 14 -3.62 1.53 13.12
CA PHE A 14 -3.80 2.12 11.78
C PHE A 14 -2.53 2.80 11.27
N GLY A 15 -1.77 3.47 12.15
CA GLY A 15 -0.48 4.07 11.81
C GLY A 15 0.57 3.04 11.41
N LEU A 16 0.68 1.92 12.13
CA LEU A 16 1.59 0.84 11.80
C LEU A 16 1.20 0.17 10.47
N MET A 17 -0.09 -0.14 10.28
CA MET A 17 -0.59 -0.73 9.04
C MET A 17 -0.39 0.21 7.84
N LEU A 18 -0.60 1.52 8.04
CA LEU A 18 -0.30 2.55 7.02
C LEU A 18 1.18 2.53 6.63
N ALA A 19 2.08 2.55 7.62
CA ALA A 19 3.52 2.56 7.38
C ALA A 19 3.98 1.30 6.62
N ILE A 20 3.51 0.13 7.03
CA ILE A 20 3.81 -1.15 6.36
C ILE A 20 3.32 -1.12 4.90
N ASN A 21 2.07 -0.68 4.68
CA ASN A 21 1.50 -0.63 3.34
C ASN A 21 2.23 0.38 2.43
N LEU A 22 2.66 1.52 2.97
CA LEU A 22 3.47 2.50 2.24
C LEU A 22 4.83 1.94 1.85
N VAL A 23 5.49 1.19 2.74
CA VAL A 23 6.78 0.54 2.43
C VAL A 23 6.60 -0.50 1.33
N PHE A 24 5.57 -1.35 1.41
CA PHE A 24 5.29 -2.33 0.34
C PHE A 24 4.95 -1.66 -0.98
N PHE A 25 4.18 -0.56 -0.95
CA PHE A 25 3.88 0.22 -2.14
C PHE A 25 5.14 0.82 -2.76
N ALA A 26 6.02 1.41 -1.96
CA ALA A 26 7.29 1.97 -2.43
C ALA A 26 8.21 0.89 -3.03
N ILE A 27 8.31 -0.28 -2.39
CA ILE A 27 9.06 -1.44 -2.92
C ILE A 27 8.42 -1.92 -4.23
N GLY A 28 7.09 -1.98 -4.30
CA GLY A 28 6.35 -2.37 -5.50
C GLY A 28 6.60 -1.42 -6.67
N MET A 29 6.54 -0.11 -6.42
CA MET A 29 6.89 0.92 -7.42
C MET A 29 8.34 0.80 -7.86
N PHE A 30 9.29 0.69 -6.92
CA PHE A 30 10.71 0.54 -7.23
C PHE A 30 10.96 -0.71 -8.08
N LYS A 31 10.32 -1.83 -7.75
CA LYS A 31 10.44 -3.05 -8.53
C LYS A 31 9.86 -2.88 -9.94
N ALA A 32 8.68 -2.27 -10.05
CA ALA A 32 8.02 -2.02 -11.31
C ALA A 32 8.77 -1.02 -12.20
N THR A 33 9.58 -0.11 -11.64
CA THR A 33 10.40 0.83 -12.44
C THR A 33 11.79 0.28 -12.76
N VAL A 34 12.51 -0.26 -11.78
CA VAL A 34 13.92 -0.67 -11.94
C VAL A 34 14.04 -2.00 -12.68
N PHE A 35 13.14 -2.96 -12.39
CA PHE A 35 13.22 -4.29 -12.98
C PHE A 35 12.33 -4.47 -14.20
N LEU A 36 11.60 -3.43 -14.65
CA LEU A 36 10.64 -3.52 -15.77
C LEU A 36 11.21 -4.28 -16.97
N LYS A 37 12.37 -3.86 -17.48
CA LYS A 37 13.02 -4.47 -18.64
C LYS A 37 13.44 -5.93 -18.42
N VAL A 38 13.79 -6.28 -17.18
CA VAL A 38 14.15 -7.65 -16.81
C VAL A 38 12.88 -8.49 -16.75
N THR A 39 11.84 -7.99 -16.09
CA THR A 39 10.55 -8.66 -15.95
C THR A 39 9.87 -8.85 -17.30
N GLU A 40 9.92 -7.86 -18.19
CA GLU A 40 9.42 -7.94 -19.58
C GLU A 40 10.10 -9.07 -20.35
N ARG A 41 11.43 -9.12 -20.36
CA ARG A 41 12.18 -10.19 -21.03
C ARG A 41 11.86 -11.58 -20.48
N PHE A 42 11.71 -11.70 -19.16
CA PHE A 42 11.35 -12.98 -18.54
C PHE A 42 9.91 -13.37 -18.85
N ALA A 43 8.97 -12.43 -18.79
CA ALA A 43 7.56 -12.70 -19.05
C ALA A 43 7.29 -13.00 -20.53
N GLU A 44 7.97 -12.32 -21.45
CA GLU A 44 7.95 -12.66 -22.87
C GLU A 44 8.52 -14.06 -23.10
N LYS A 45 9.63 -14.41 -22.44
CA LYS A 45 10.28 -15.72 -22.61
C LYS A 45 9.48 -16.89 -22.02
N ILE A 46 8.73 -16.67 -20.94
CA ILE A 46 7.99 -17.72 -20.24
C ILE A 46 6.53 -17.79 -20.70
N PHE A 47 5.89 -16.64 -20.92
CA PHE A 47 4.44 -16.51 -21.17
C PHE A 47 4.11 -15.82 -22.50
N GLY A 48 5.10 -15.43 -23.30
CA GLY A 48 4.89 -14.76 -24.59
C GLY A 48 4.16 -13.42 -24.46
N GLU A 49 3.29 -13.12 -25.43
CA GLU A 49 2.49 -11.88 -25.44
C GLU A 49 1.56 -11.71 -24.22
N GLN A 50 1.11 -12.82 -23.62
CA GLN A 50 0.22 -12.75 -22.44
C GLN A 50 0.98 -12.23 -21.21
N GLY A 51 2.25 -12.60 -21.07
CA GLY A 51 3.13 -12.10 -20.01
C GLY A 51 3.37 -10.59 -20.12
N LEU A 52 3.58 -10.10 -21.34
CA LEU A 52 3.72 -8.67 -21.61
C LEU A 52 2.46 -7.87 -21.27
N LYS A 53 1.27 -8.40 -21.60
CA LYS A 53 -0.01 -7.78 -21.22
C LYS A 53 -0.18 -7.68 -19.71
N LEU A 54 0.21 -8.71 -18.96
CA LEU A 54 0.16 -8.70 -17.50
C LEU A 54 1.10 -7.65 -16.90
N ILE A 55 2.34 -7.55 -17.40
CA ILE A 55 3.29 -6.54 -16.93
C ILE A 55 2.78 -5.13 -17.19
N ASN A 56 2.19 -4.89 -18.35
CA ASN A 56 1.62 -3.58 -18.68
C ASN A 56 0.44 -3.18 -17.77
N GLN A 57 -0.20 -4.14 -17.10
CA GLN A 57 -1.26 -3.87 -16.11
C GLN A 57 -0.71 -3.63 -14.69
N VAL A 58 0.55 -3.99 -14.40
CA VAL A 58 1.16 -3.81 -13.06
C VAL A 58 1.10 -2.36 -12.56
N PRO A 59 1.39 -1.32 -13.38
CA PRO A 59 1.27 0.07 -12.93
C PRO A 59 -0.16 0.43 -12.51
N GLN A 60 -1.17 -0.06 -13.24
CA GLN A 60 -2.57 0.17 -12.91
C GLN A 60 -2.97 -0.51 -11.59
N ILE A 61 -2.49 -1.74 -11.35
CA ILE A 61 -2.71 -2.47 -10.11
C ILE A 61 -2.06 -1.74 -8.92
N LEU A 62 -0.84 -1.24 -9.10
CA LEU A 62 -0.16 -0.42 -8.08
C LEU A 62 -0.97 0.84 -7.75
N MET A 63 -1.48 1.56 -8.76
CA MET A 63 -2.35 2.71 -8.53
C MET A 63 -3.63 2.36 -7.77
N PHE A 64 -4.24 1.20 -8.06
CA PHE A 64 -5.40 0.73 -7.30
C PHE A 64 -5.03 0.42 -5.84
N TYR A 65 -3.88 -0.22 -5.62
CA TYR A 65 -3.37 -0.49 -4.28
C TYR A 65 -3.11 0.80 -3.50
N TRP A 66 -2.58 1.85 -4.14
CA TRP A 66 -2.43 3.18 -3.54
C TRP A 66 -3.75 3.76 -3.03
N VAL A 67 -4.82 3.66 -3.83
CA VAL A 67 -6.16 4.12 -3.43
C VAL A 67 -6.67 3.35 -2.21
N LEU A 68 -6.43 2.04 -2.15
CA LEU A 68 -6.80 1.22 -0.99
C LEU A 68 -6.06 1.67 0.28
N ILE A 69 -4.76 1.95 0.20
CA ILE A 69 -3.99 2.46 1.34
C ILE A 69 -4.59 3.77 1.86
N ILE A 70 -5.00 4.67 0.96
CA ILE A 70 -5.61 5.94 1.35
C ILE A 70 -6.95 5.72 2.07
N ILE A 71 -7.83 4.90 1.49
CA ILE A 71 -9.19 4.71 2.01
C ILE A 71 -9.16 3.92 3.33
N PHE A 72 -8.39 2.83 3.40
CA PHE A 72 -8.44 1.89 4.51
C PHE A 72 -7.42 2.15 5.62
N ASN A 73 -6.36 2.91 5.37
CA ASN A 73 -5.33 3.18 6.38
C ASN A 73 -5.19 4.66 6.67
N LEU A 74 -4.98 5.50 5.65
CA LEU A 74 -4.69 6.92 5.87
C LEU A 74 -5.92 7.69 6.38
N SER A 75 -7.07 7.50 5.75
CA SER A 75 -8.33 8.16 6.13
C SER A 75 -8.73 7.87 7.59
N PRO A 76 -8.84 6.60 8.04
CA PRO A 76 -9.17 6.31 9.44
C PRO A 76 -8.09 6.78 10.42
N PHE A 77 -6.80 6.73 10.04
CA PHE A 77 -5.72 7.26 10.88
C PHE A 77 -5.86 8.78 11.11
N ILE A 78 -6.13 9.55 10.05
CA ILE A 78 -6.34 11.00 10.15
C ILE A 78 -7.57 11.31 11.02
N VAL A 79 -8.67 10.58 10.83
CA VAL A 79 -9.88 10.75 11.65
C VAL A 79 -9.57 10.50 13.13
N LEU A 80 -8.85 9.42 13.46
CA LEU A 80 -8.44 9.13 14.83
C LEU A 80 -7.55 10.24 15.41
N LYS A 81 -6.63 10.78 14.61
CA LYS A 81 -5.78 11.91 15.01
C LYS A 81 -6.58 13.18 15.31
N ILE A 82 -7.57 13.50 14.49
CA ILE A 82 -8.44 14.66 14.70
C ILE A 82 -9.25 14.49 15.99
N LEU A 83 -9.85 13.31 16.20
CA LEU A 83 -10.63 13.02 17.40
C LEU A 83 -9.79 13.09 18.68
N GLN A 84 -8.57 12.55 18.65
CA GLN A 84 -7.63 12.64 19.76
C GLN A 84 -7.23 14.09 20.05
N TRP A 85 -6.97 14.90 19.02
CA TRP A 85 -6.66 16.33 19.18
C TRP A 85 -7.82 17.11 19.81
N GLN A 86 -9.06 16.83 19.41
CA GLN A 86 -10.26 17.42 20.01
C GLN A 86 -10.51 16.99 21.46
N SER A 87 -10.01 15.83 21.87
CA SER A 87 -10.21 15.30 23.23
C SER A 87 -9.17 15.80 24.24
N GLY A 88 -8.12 16.48 23.77
CA GLY A 88 -7.07 17.10 24.58
C GLY A 88 -7.26 18.61 24.82
N HIS A 89 -8.34 19.19 24.27
CA HIS A 89 -8.85 20.54 24.53
C HIS A 89 -10.21 20.44 25.23
#